data_AF-A0A1X7SVI0-F1
#
_entry.id   AF-A0A1X7SVI0-F1
#
_cell.length_a   1.000
_cell.length_b   1.000
_cell.length_c   1.000
_cell.angle_alpha   90.00
_cell.angle_beta   90.00
_cell.angle_gamma   90.00
#
_symmetry.space_group_name_H-M   'P 1'
#
loop_
_entity.id
_entity.type
_entity.pdbx_description
1 polymer ?
#
loop_
_entity_poly.entity_id
_entity_poly.type
_entity_poly.pdbx_seq_one_letter_code
_entity_poly.pdbx_strand_id
1 'polypeptide(L)'
;LQLDRKPLRSDLHRLFTSSAAHYSTIGTALDVQVDDVLHSPMAASDKLILVFKRWIDSDNDVTWRKVLQVCDDYPEIFGRVKVEVEDYLFNKT
;
A
#
# COMPACT_ATOMS: atom_id res chain seq x y z
N LEU A 1 -15.50 -1.17 -10.29
CA LEU A 1 -14.47 -1.50 -9.27
C LEU A 1 -15.04 -1.21 -7.89
N GLN A 2 -14.90 -2.13 -6.93
CA GLN A 2 -15.42 -1.97 -5.56
C GLN A 2 -14.45 -1.12 -4.71
N LEU A 3 -14.30 0.17 -5.07
CA LEU A 3 -13.26 1.06 -4.55
C LEU A 3 -13.40 1.41 -3.05
N ASP A 4 -14.62 1.39 -2.52
CA ASP A 4 -14.92 1.69 -1.12
C ASP A 4 -14.67 0.52 -0.16
N ARG A 5 -14.33 -0.66 -0.69
CA ARG A 5 -14.05 -1.81 0.18
C ARG A 5 -12.68 -1.70 0.82
N LYS A 6 -12.61 -2.16 2.07
CA LYS A 6 -11.37 -2.32 2.80
C LYS A 6 -10.49 -3.40 2.15
N PRO A 7 -9.24 -3.09 1.76
CA PRO A 7 -8.29 -4.08 1.28
C PRO A 7 -7.88 -5.06 2.40
N LEU A 8 -7.51 -6.29 2.03
CA LEU A 8 -6.82 -7.19 2.95
C LEU A 8 -5.32 -6.91 2.92
N ARG A 9 -4.66 -7.01 4.07
CA ARG A 9 -3.20 -6.86 4.18
C ARG A 9 -2.43 -7.78 3.23
N SER A 10 -2.92 -9.01 3.02
CA SER A 10 -2.31 -9.98 2.10
C SER A 10 -2.40 -9.53 0.64
N ASP A 11 -3.50 -8.89 0.23
CA ASP A 11 -3.67 -8.38 -1.12
C ASP A 11 -2.71 -7.21 -1.37
N LEU A 12 -2.64 -6.27 -0.41
CA LEU A 12 -1.72 -5.14 -0.47
C LEU A 12 -0.26 -5.61 -0.55
N HIS A 13 0.14 -6.53 0.32
CA HIS A 13 1.50 -7.07 0.29
C HIS A 13 1.84 -7.71 -1.05
N ARG A 14 0.93 -8.52 -1.61
CA ARG A 14 1.16 -9.16 -2.91
C ARG A 14 1.32 -8.14 -4.04
N LEU A 15 0.46 -7.12 -4.08
CA LEU A 15 0.45 -6.11 -5.14
C LEU A 15 1.63 -5.12 -5.05
N PHE A 16 2.12 -4.86 -3.84
CA PHE A 16 3.21 -3.91 -3.61
C PHE A 16 4.58 -4.58 -3.37
N THR A 17 4.69 -5.91 -3.47
CA THR A 17 5.94 -6.62 -3.15
C THR A 17 7.12 -6.16 -4.00
N SER A 18 6.88 -5.81 -5.27
CA SER A 18 7.91 -5.30 -6.19
C SER A 18 8.39 -3.89 -5.80
N SER A 19 7.58 -3.16 -5.03
CA SER A 19 7.85 -1.81 -4.55
C SER A 19 8.18 -1.76 -3.05
N ALA A 20 8.53 -2.90 -2.42
CA ALA A 20 8.80 -2.97 -0.98
C ALA A 20 9.89 -2.00 -0.49
N ALA A 21 10.86 -1.66 -1.34
CA ALA A 21 11.89 -0.68 -1.02
C ALA A 21 11.32 0.74 -0.75
N HIS A 22 10.12 1.04 -1.25
CA HIS A 22 9.43 2.32 -1.09
C HIS A 22 8.46 2.35 0.11
N TYR A 23 8.63 1.45 1.09
CA TYR A 23 7.75 1.36 2.27
C TYR A 23 7.57 2.70 3.00
N SER A 24 8.60 3.55 3.05
CA SER A 24 8.52 4.86 3.70
C SER A 24 7.65 5.84 2.91
N THR A 25 7.83 5.93 1.59
CA THR A 25 6.98 6.73 0.69
C THR A 25 5.53 6.29 0.79
N ILE A 26 5.28 4.97 0.74
CA ILE A 26 3.93 4.40 0.85
C ILE A 26 3.33 4.75 2.22
N GLY A 27 4.07 4.56 3.31
CA GLY A 27 3.60 4.86 4.65
C GLY A 27 3.25 6.34 4.82
N THR A 28 4.11 7.25 4.38
CA THR A 28 3.84 8.69 4.41
C THR A 28 2.59 9.05 3.61
N ALA A 29 2.41 8.51 2.40
CA ALA A 29 1.24 8.80 1.56
C ALA A 29 -0.08 8.25 2.15
N LEU A 30 0.02 7.20 2.97
CA LEU A 30 -1.07 6.60 3.74
C LEU A 30 -1.26 7.23 5.13
N ASP A 31 -0.52 8.31 5.45
CA ASP A 31 -0.55 8.97 6.77
C ASP A 31 -0.22 8.03 7.94
N VAL A 32 0.75 7.13 7.71
CA VAL A 32 1.28 6.18 8.70
C VAL A 32 2.65 6.66 9.20
N GLN A 33 2.84 6.63 10.52
CA GLN A 33 4.14 6.88 11.13
C GLN A 33 5.16 5.81 10.67
N VAL A 34 6.31 6.26 10.15
CA VAL A 34 7.38 5.39 9.62
C VAL A 34 8.76 5.60 10.27
N ASP A 35 8.93 6.58 11.16
CA ASP A 35 10.23 6.95 11.72
C ASP A 35 10.92 5.80 12.47
N ASP A 36 10.15 5.02 13.22
CA ASP A 36 10.64 3.85 13.94
C ASP A 36 10.89 2.66 13.00
N VAL A 37 10.19 2.59 11.87
CA VAL A 37 10.38 1.57 10.82
C VAL A 37 11.65 1.84 10.01
N LEU A 38 11.97 3.12 9.78
CA LEU A 38 13.13 3.55 8.99
C LEU A 38 14.43 2.97 9.55
N HIS A 39 14.62 3.09 10.86
CA HIS A 39 15.83 2.67 11.58
C HIS A 39 15.83 1.18 12.00
N SER A 40 14.75 0.44 11.71
CA SER A 40 14.64 -0.97 12.07
C SER A 40 15.56 -1.86 11.19
N PRO A 41 16.15 -2.94 11.74
CA PRO A 41 16.93 -3.92 10.98
C PRO A 41 16.08 -4.87 10.11
N MET A 42 14.76 -4.67 10.04
CA MET A 42 13.84 -5.51 9.26
C MET A 42 14.13 -5.45 7.75
N ALA A 43 13.80 -6.53 7.03
CA ALA A 43 13.79 -6.52 5.57
C ALA A 43 12.72 -5.56 5.03
N ALA A 44 12.93 -5.01 3.83
CA ALA A 44 12.00 -4.05 3.22
C ALA A 44 10.57 -4.60 3.07
N SER A 45 10.43 -5.90 2.75
CA SER A 45 9.13 -6.58 2.69
C SER A 45 8.42 -6.56 4.05
N ASP A 46 9.15 -6.83 5.14
CA ASP A 46 8.57 -6.84 6.48
C ASP A 46 8.20 -5.43 6.94
N LYS A 47 9.00 -4.42 6.57
CA LYS A 47 8.70 -3.01 6.79
C LYS A 47 7.41 -2.59 6.06
N LEU A 48 7.26 -3.00 4.80
CA LEU A 48 6.04 -2.75 4.02
C LEU A 48 4.80 -3.42 4.66
N ILE A 49 4.93 -4.68 5.10
CA ILE A 49 3.84 -5.38 5.81
C ILE A 49 3.44 -4.64 7.08
N LEU A 50 4.42 -4.13 7.85
CA LEU A 50 4.16 -3.35 9.05
C LEU A 50 3.44 -2.04 8.74
N VAL A 51 3.84 -1.33 7.69
CA VAL A 51 3.16 -0.12 7.21
C VAL A 51 1.69 -0.41 6.87
N PHE A 52 1.42 -1.45 6.08
CA PHE A 52 0.04 -1.82 5.74
C PHE A 52 -0.76 -2.26 6.95
N LYS A 53 -0.14 -2.95 7.90
CA LYS A 53 -0.79 -3.31 9.16
C LYS A 53 -1.23 -2.04 9.91
N ARG A 54 -0.33 -1.07 10.09
CA ARG A 54 -0.65 0.20 10.78
C ARG A 54 -1.75 0.97 10.10
N TRP A 55 -1.72 1.06 8.77
CA TRP A 55 -2.77 1.73 8.02
C TRP A 55 -4.12 1.02 8.19
N ILE A 56 -4.16 -0.32 8.08
CA ILE A 56 -5.39 -1.09 8.27
C ILE A 56 -5.94 -0.95 9.70
N ASP A 57 -5.04 -0.93 10.69
CA ASP A 57 -5.37 -0.82 12.11
C ASP A 57 -5.80 0.61 12.50
N SER A 58 -5.40 1.65 11.75
CA SER A 58 -5.85 3.03 11.99
C SER A 58 -7.32 3.24 11.63
N ASP A 59 -7.85 2.39 10.73
CA ASP A 59 -9.21 2.45 10.17
C ASP A 59 -9.59 3.79 9.52
N ASN A 60 -8.59 4.64 9.25
CA ASN A 60 -8.78 5.95 8.65
C ASN A 60 -8.63 5.87 7.12
N ASP A 61 -9.73 6.07 6.40
CA ASP A 61 -9.80 6.05 4.93
C ASP A 61 -9.14 4.79 4.30
N VAL A 62 -9.34 3.63 4.93
CA VAL A 62 -8.75 2.36 4.49
C VAL A 62 -9.55 1.77 3.33
N THR A 63 -9.35 2.33 2.13
CA THR A 63 -10.09 1.96 0.91
C THR A 63 -9.17 1.69 -0.27
N TRP A 64 -9.64 0.89 -1.24
CA TRP A 64 -8.93 0.74 -2.51
C TRP A 64 -8.82 2.06 -3.30
N ARG A 65 -9.77 2.99 -3.11
CA ARG A 65 -9.65 4.35 -3.65
C ARG A 65 -8.38 5.03 -3.15
N LYS A 66 -8.10 4.97 -1.85
CA LYS A 66 -6.89 5.55 -1.27
C LYS A 66 -5.62 4.87 -1.80
N VAL A 67 -5.64 3.55 -2.02
CA VAL A 67 -4.53 2.82 -2.66
C VAL A 67 -4.24 3.38 -4.07
N LEU A 68 -5.27 3.54 -4.90
CA LEU A 68 -5.11 4.07 -6.25
C LEU A 68 -4.62 5.53 -6.24
N GLN A 69 -5.11 6.34 -5.29
CA GLN A 69 -4.61 7.70 -5.10
C GLN A 69 -3.11 7.73 -4.79
N VAL A 70 -2.63 6.85 -3.90
CA VAL A 70 -1.17 6.74 -3.63
C VAL A 70 -0.41 6.38 -4.90
N CYS A 71 -0.96 5.51 -5.76
CA CYS A 71 -0.31 5.21 -7.03
C CYS A 71 -0.31 6.40 -8.00
N ASP A 72 -1.38 7.20 -8.01
CA ASP A 72 -1.52 8.41 -8.83
C ASP A 72 -0.63 9.57 -8.36
N ASP A 73 -0.35 9.65 -7.07
CA ASP A 73 0.54 10.67 -6.49
C ASP A 73 2.02 10.42 -6.83
N TYR A 74 2.41 9.19 -7.18
CA TYR A 74 3.79 8.80 -7.55
C TYR A 74 3.80 7.88 -8.79
N PRO A 75 3.34 8.35 -9.96
CA PRO A 75 3.15 7.51 -11.14
C PRO A 75 4.45 6.89 -11.67
N GLU A 76 5.58 7.56 -11.47
CA GLU A 76 6.92 7.08 -11.84
C GLU A 76 7.41 5.91 -10.99
N ILE A 77 6.90 5.76 -9.77
CA ILE A 77 7.25 4.68 -8.84
C ILE A 77 6.19 3.58 -8.87
N PHE A 78 4.91 3.97 -8.86
CA PHE A 78 3.78 3.06 -8.63
C PHE A 78 2.89 2.84 -9.86
N GLY A 79 3.26 3.36 -11.04
CA GLY A 79 2.45 3.17 -12.25
C GLY A 79 2.19 1.70 -12.60
N ARG A 80 3.17 0.81 -12.42
CA ARG A 80 2.97 -0.64 -12.59
C ARG A 80 2.01 -1.21 -11.53
N VAL A 81 2.20 -0.81 -10.28
CA VAL A 81 1.35 -1.27 -9.17
C VAL A 81 -0.10 -0.83 -9.39
N LYS A 82 -0.32 0.38 -9.91
CA LYS A 82 -1.66 0.86 -10.27
C LYS A 82 -2.37 -0.10 -11.22
N VAL A 83 -1.72 -0.45 -12.32
CA VAL A 83 -2.28 -1.38 -13.32
C VAL A 83 -2.61 -2.72 -12.68
N GLU A 84 -1.70 -3.26 -11.85
CA GLU A 84 -1.93 -4.52 -11.14
C GLU A 84 -3.09 -4.45 -10.14
N VAL A 85 -3.27 -3.31 -9.44
CA VAL A 85 -4.41 -3.06 -8.54
C VAL A 85 -5.72 -2.95 -9.33
N GLU A 86 -5.75 -2.21 -10.43
CA GLU A 86 -6.92 -2.05 -11.29
C GLU A 86 -7.37 -3.39 -11.87
N ASP A 87 -6.44 -4.17 -12.43
CA ASP A 87 -6.68 -5.53 -12.94
C ASP A 87 -7.20 -6.46 -11.84
N TYR A 88 -6.57 -6.43 -10.66
CA TYR A 88 -7.00 -7.23 -9.51
C TYR A 88 -8.44 -6.92 -9.09
N LEU A 89 -8.81 -5.63 -9.03
CA LEU A 89 -10.15 -5.20 -8.64
C LEU A 89 -11.20 -5.48 -9.71
N PHE A 90 -10.82 -5.40 -10.98
CA PHE A 90 -11.69 -5.75 -12.10
C PHE A 90 -12.06 -7.23 -12.05
N ASN A 91 -11.08 -8.11 -11.87
CA ASN A 91 -11.27 -9.57 -11.84
C ASN A 91 -11.93 -10.10 -10.55
N LYS A 92 -12.06 -9.28 -9.50
CA LYS A 92 -12.78 -9.62 -8.26
C LYS A 92 -14.23 -9.13 -8.21
N THR A 93 -14.65 -8.35 -9.21
CA THR A 93 -16.02 -7.83 -9.30
C THR A 93 -16.93 -8.88 -9.94
#